data_AF-A0A6C0H3B7-F1
#
_entry.id   AF-A0A6C0H3B7-F1
#
_cell.length_a   1.000
_cell.length_b   1.000
_cell.length_c   1.000
_cell.angle_alpha   90.00
_cell.angle_beta   90.00
_cell.angle_gamma   90.00
#
_symmetry.space_group_name_H-M   'P 1'
#
loop_
_entity.id
_entity.type
_entity.pdbx_description
1 polymer ?
#
loop_
_entity_poly.entity_id
_entity_poly.type
_entity_poly.pdbx_seq_one_letter_code
_entity_poly.pdbx_strand_id
1 'polypeptide(L)'
;MSSGEDDDWESSGCERDDDDDECEEDRDVTFEAEIDAYKRVGLPGLGGDVPKTRLEKSQQDPLEKFTQSVLAILLKIRSTDVINIEDNDIKIMVKQAAYLDTVERKNPTAYVLGFLSTKPKKLSDANELTEDLFNKIVNKVLPVTDSDASVFPHDIIRYARLWENLCLKK
;
A
#
# COMPACT_ATOMS: atom_id res chain seq x y z
N MET A 1 66.62 -26.60 26.64
CA MET A 1 66.81 -26.77 25.19
C MET A 1 65.44 -26.76 24.53
N SER A 2 65.07 -25.65 23.91
CA SER A 2 64.23 -25.57 22.70
C SER A 2 64.06 -24.10 22.39
N SER A 3 64.86 -23.67 21.43
CA SER A 3 64.80 -22.38 20.75
C SER A 3 63.55 -22.37 19.87
N GLY A 4 62.74 -21.34 19.97
CA GLY A 4 61.63 -21.08 19.05
C GLY A 4 62.06 -19.95 18.14
N GLU A 5 62.26 -20.31 16.88
CA GLU A 5 62.87 -19.54 15.81
C GLU A 5 61.93 -18.50 15.19
N ASP A 6 62.59 -17.55 14.54
CA ASP A 6 62.13 -16.34 13.86
C ASP A 6 61.01 -16.55 12.82
N ASP A 7 59.98 -15.70 12.85
CA ASP A 7 58.99 -15.57 11.77
C ASP A 7 59.39 -14.44 10.82
N ASP A 8 59.73 -14.88 9.61
CA ASP A 8 60.24 -14.15 8.46
C ASP A 8 59.12 -13.37 7.76
N TRP A 9 59.35 -12.07 7.51
CA TRP A 9 58.37 -11.14 6.95
C TRP A 9 58.47 -11.15 5.42
N GLU A 10 57.76 -12.06 4.75
CA GLU A 10 57.68 -12.06 3.28
C GLU A 10 56.75 -10.95 2.77
N SER A 11 57.38 -9.83 2.43
CA SER A 11 56.80 -8.73 1.65
C SER A 11 56.59 -9.18 0.21
N SER A 12 55.34 -9.41 -0.20
CA SER A 12 54.96 -9.72 -1.58
C SER A 12 54.16 -8.56 -2.18
N GLY A 13 54.73 -7.96 -3.23
CA GLY A 13 54.21 -6.76 -3.86
C GLY A 13 53.04 -6.99 -4.81
N CYS A 14 52.43 -5.88 -5.22
CA CYS A 14 51.85 -5.71 -6.55
C CYS A 14 51.76 -4.20 -6.85
N GLU A 15 52.60 -3.76 -7.78
CA GLU A 15 52.43 -2.50 -8.50
C GLU A 15 51.19 -2.68 -9.41
N ARG A 16 50.21 -1.77 -9.30
CA ARG A 16 49.10 -1.66 -10.24
C ARG A 16 49.19 -0.31 -10.93
N ASP A 17 49.59 -0.36 -12.19
CA ASP A 17 49.21 0.60 -13.21
C ASP A 17 47.69 0.46 -13.41
N ASP A 18 46.94 1.56 -13.28
CA ASP A 18 45.56 1.65 -13.75
C ASP A 18 45.48 2.84 -14.71
N ASP A 19 45.39 2.45 -15.98
CA ASP A 19 45.06 3.23 -17.17
C ASP A 19 43.63 3.81 -17.13
N ASP A 20 43.47 4.94 -17.83
CA ASP A 20 42.29 5.43 -18.55
C ASP A 20 40.88 5.25 -17.95
N ASP A 21 40.26 6.37 -17.58
CA ASP A 21 38.80 6.51 -17.60
C ASP A 21 38.41 7.86 -18.24
N GLU A 22 38.24 7.84 -19.56
CA GLU A 22 37.63 8.92 -20.34
C GLU A 22 36.14 9.05 -20.00
N CYS A 23 35.79 10.12 -19.29
CA CYS A 23 34.38 10.45 -19.00
C CYS A 23 33.74 11.16 -20.21
N GLU A 24 33.07 10.42 -21.11
CA GLU A 24 32.11 11.00 -22.04
C GLU A 24 30.73 11.17 -21.37
N GLU A 25 30.45 12.37 -20.86
CA GLU A 25 29.10 12.81 -20.49
C GLU A 25 28.65 13.95 -21.41
N ASP A 26 27.63 13.69 -22.24
CA ASP A 26 26.53 14.61 -22.51
C ASP A 26 25.51 13.89 -23.42
N ARG A 27 24.61 13.09 -22.81
CA ARG A 27 23.41 12.60 -23.50
C ARG A 27 22.30 13.59 -23.26
N ASP A 28 21.93 14.33 -24.30
CA ASP A 28 20.75 15.19 -24.34
C ASP A 28 19.49 14.41 -23.92
N VAL A 29 18.99 14.72 -22.71
CA VAL A 29 17.72 14.18 -22.20
C VAL A 29 16.58 14.84 -22.96
N THR A 30 16.05 14.13 -23.96
CA THR A 30 14.84 14.51 -24.67
C THR A 30 13.63 14.13 -23.82
N PHE A 31 12.87 15.13 -23.39
CA PHE A 31 11.60 14.90 -22.68
C PHE A 31 10.49 14.58 -23.70
N GLU A 32 9.98 13.35 -23.68
CA GLU A 32 8.82 12.96 -24.46
C GLU A 32 7.52 13.61 -23.94
N ALA A 33 6.57 13.78 -24.87
CA ALA A 33 5.40 14.62 -24.73
C ALA A 33 4.47 14.25 -23.56
N GLU A 34 4.02 15.33 -22.91
CA GLU A 34 2.99 15.46 -21.88
C GLU A 34 1.94 14.34 -21.85
N ILE A 35 1.98 13.51 -20.79
CA ILE A 35 0.92 12.55 -20.50
C ILE A 35 -0.33 13.33 -20.07
N ASP A 36 -1.34 13.28 -20.91
CA ASP A 36 -2.68 13.86 -20.79
C ASP A 36 -3.20 13.92 -19.33
N ALA A 37 -3.28 15.15 -18.81
CA ALA A 37 -3.70 15.45 -17.44
C ALA A 37 -5.10 14.91 -17.10
N TYR A 38 -5.93 14.63 -18.11
CA TYR A 38 -7.27 14.10 -17.92
C TYR A 38 -7.32 12.62 -17.51
N LYS A 39 -6.23 11.85 -17.64
CA LYS A 39 -6.15 10.50 -17.05
C LYS A 39 -5.76 10.51 -15.56
N ARG A 40 -5.36 11.66 -14.99
CA ARG A 40 -5.03 11.82 -13.55
C ARG A 40 -6.19 12.27 -12.68
N VAL A 41 -7.28 12.76 -13.27
CA VAL A 41 -8.47 13.21 -12.54
C VAL A 41 -9.47 12.08 -12.47
N GLY A 42 -9.51 11.43 -11.30
CA GLY A 42 -10.50 10.42 -10.97
C GLY A 42 -11.95 10.88 -11.20
N LEU A 43 -12.83 9.88 -11.26
CA LEU A 43 -14.28 9.97 -11.44
C LEU A 43 -14.91 11.32 -11.00
N PRO A 44 -15.70 11.98 -11.87
CA PRO A 44 -16.45 13.17 -11.48
C PRO A 44 -17.56 12.76 -10.51
N GLY A 45 -17.48 13.25 -9.27
CA GLY A 45 -18.58 13.16 -8.29
C GLY A 45 -18.22 12.80 -6.86
N LEU A 46 -16.96 12.51 -6.54
CA LEU A 46 -16.53 12.12 -5.18
C LEU A 46 -15.17 12.69 -4.74
N GLY A 47 -14.56 13.59 -5.52
CA GLY A 47 -13.22 14.11 -5.28
C GLY A 47 -13.24 15.53 -4.73
N GLY A 48 -13.06 15.67 -3.41
CA GLY A 48 -12.45 16.88 -2.85
C GLY A 48 -11.02 17.03 -3.39
N ASP A 49 -10.56 18.27 -3.49
CA ASP A 49 -9.24 18.63 -4.03
C ASP A 49 -8.14 17.76 -3.42
N VAL A 50 -7.35 17.09 -4.26
CA VAL A 50 -6.19 16.32 -3.78
C VAL A 50 -5.09 17.34 -3.46
N PRO A 51 -4.67 17.48 -2.21
CA PRO A 51 -3.66 18.47 -1.82
C PRO A 51 -2.34 18.18 -2.51
N LYS A 52 -1.80 19.21 -3.16
CA LYS A 52 -0.61 19.11 -4.01
C LYS A 52 0.68 19.35 -3.22
N THR A 53 0.58 19.97 -2.04
CA THR A 53 1.74 20.30 -1.20
C THR A 53 1.76 19.55 0.14
N ARG A 54 2.97 19.35 0.70
CA ARG A 54 3.16 18.73 2.02
C ARG A 54 2.45 19.52 3.15
N LEU A 55 2.29 20.83 2.97
CA LEU A 55 1.60 21.71 3.92
C LEU A 55 0.08 21.51 3.87
N GLU A 56 -0.51 21.39 2.67
CA GLU A 56 -1.95 21.11 2.52
C GLU A 56 -2.31 19.70 3.04
N LYS A 57 -1.42 18.71 2.81
CA LYS A 57 -1.53 17.39 3.44
C LYS A 57 -1.46 17.44 4.96
N SER A 58 -0.88 18.46 5.58
CA SER A 58 -0.91 18.58 7.05
C SER A 58 -2.24 19.13 7.58
N GLN A 59 -2.90 19.99 6.81
CA GLN A 59 -4.13 20.69 7.20
C GLN A 59 -5.43 19.95 6.85
N GLN A 60 -5.35 18.95 5.97
CA GLN A 60 -6.49 18.11 5.62
C GLN A 60 -7.11 17.41 6.84
N ASP A 61 -8.44 17.31 6.79
CA ASP A 61 -9.23 16.60 7.78
C ASP A 61 -8.82 15.11 7.83
N PRO A 62 -8.67 14.52 9.03
CA PRO A 62 -8.25 13.13 9.16
C PRO A 62 -9.16 12.12 8.44
N LEU A 63 -10.46 12.41 8.36
CA LEU A 63 -11.41 11.55 7.65
C LEU A 63 -11.19 11.62 6.13
N GLU A 64 -10.92 12.81 5.59
CA GLU A 64 -10.61 12.98 4.16
C GLU A 64 -9.33 12.25 3.78
N LYS A 65 -8.26 12.37 4.58
CA LYS A 65 -7.01 11.62 4.38
C LYS A 65 -7.25 10.13 4.35
N PHE A 66 -7.98 9.63 5.35
CA PHE A 66 -8.30 8.21 5.45
C PHE A 66 -9.09 7.74 4.23
N THR A 67 -10.10 8.51 3.82
CA THR A 67 -10.92 8.23 2.63
C THR A 67 -10.10 8.20 1.36
N GLN A 68 -9.19 9.17 1.16
CA GLN A 68 -8.28 9.20 0.02
C GLN A 68 -7.35 7.98 0.01
N SER A 69 -6.80 7.57 1.15
CA SER A 69 -6.01 6.36 1.26
C SER A 69 -6.82 5.11 0.92
N VAL A 70 -8.03 4.98 1.45
CA VAL A 70 -8.95 3.87 1.15
C VAL A 70 -9.23 3.78 -0.35
N LEU A 71 -9.53 4.91 -1.01
CA LEU A 71 -9.76 4.97 -2.45
C LEU A 71 -8.52 4.54 -3.25
N ALA A 72 -7.33 5.03 -2.87
CA ALA A 72 -6.09 4.66 -3.53
C ALA A 72 -5.81 3.15 -3.43
N ILE A 73 -6.05 2.55 -2.26
CA ILE A 73 -5.90 1.11 -2.04
C ILE A 73 -6.91 0.33 -2.89
N LEU A 74 -8.18 0.76 -2.93
CA LEU A 74 -9.21 0.10 -3.73
C LEU A 74 -8.90 0.14 -5.23
N LEU A 75 -8.37 1.25 -5.74
CA LEU A 75 -7.91 1.36 -7.12
C LEU A 75 -6.73 0.41 -7.40
N LYS A 76 -5.78 0.31 -6.46
CA LYS A 76 -4.68 -0.64 -6.55
C LYS A 76 -5.18 -2.08 -6.59
N ILE A 77 -6.13 -2.46 -5.74
CA ILE A 77 -6.73 -3.81 -5.76
C ILE A 77 -7.47 -4.06 -7.08
N ARG A 78 -8.24 -3.08 -7.57
CA ARG A 78 -8.97 -3.21 -8.84
C ARG A 78 -8.03 -3.51 -10.01
N SER A 79 -6.78 -3.04 -9.97
CA SER A 79 -5.77 -3.33 -11.00
C SER A 79 -5.20 -4.77 -10.96
N THR A 80 -5.45 -5.53 -9.90
CA THR A 80 -4.89 -6.90 -9.75
C THR A 80 -5.79 -8.00 -10.29
N ASP A 81 -7.03 -7.70 -10.71
CA ASP A 81 -8.06 -8.65 -11.17
C ASP A 81 -8.36 -9.84 -10.21
N VAL A 82 -7.83 -9.81 -8.98
CA VAL A 82 -8.02 -10.90 -8.00
C VAL A 82 -9.44 -10.87 -7.41
N ILE A 83 -9.95 -9.68 -7.11
CA ILE A 83 -11.26 -9.46 -6.48
C ILE A 83 -12.01 -8.37 -7.25
N ASN A 84 -13.27 -8.65 -7.56
CA ASN A 84 -14.16 -7.65 -8.14
C ASN A 84 -14.69 -6.72 -7.05
N ILE A 85 -14.32 -5.44 -7.14
CA ILE A 85 -14.78 -4.37 -6.26
C ILE A 85 -15.81 -3.56 -7.04
N GLU A 86 -17.02 -3.47 -6.50
CA GLU A 86 -18.10 -2.69 -7.10
C GLU A 86 -18.10 -1.26 -6.54
N ASP A 87 -18.61 -0.29 -7.31
CA ASP A 87 -18.70 1.10 -6.84
C ASP A 87 -19.59 1.22 -5.58
N ASN A 88 -20.53 0.29 -5.39
CA ASN A 88 -21.34 0.22 -4.17
C ASN A 88 -20.49 -0.15 -2.94
N ASP A 89 -19.51 -1.04 -3.09
CA ASP A 89 -18.58 -1.41 -2.02
C ASP A 89 -17.78 -0.17 -1.56
N ILE A 90 -17.32 0.64 -2.52
CA ILE A 90 -16.60 1.90 -2.26
C ILE A 90 -17.49 2.84 -1.46
N LYS A 91 -18.74 3.05 -1.89
CA LYS A 91 -19.69 3.92 -1.19
C LYS A 91 -19.95 3.47 0.24
N ILE A 92 -20.07 2.16 0.47
CA ILE A 92 -20.23 1.59 1.82
C ILE A 92 -19.00 1.89 2.67
N MET A 93 -17.79 1.65 2.14
CA MET A 93 -16.53 1.91 2.84
C MET A 93 -16.37 3.38 3.24
N VAL A 94 -16.61 4.29 2.30
CA VAL A 94 -16.51 5.73 2.58
C VAL A 94 -17.57 6.19 3.57
N LYS A 95 -18.83 5.75 3.42
CA LYS A 95 -19.91 6.10 4.34
C LYS A 95 -19.63 5.60 5.76
N GLN A 96 -19.06 4.40 5.89
CA GLN A 96 -18.79 3.79 7.19
C GLN A 96 -17.55 4.38 7.88
N ALA A 97 -16.58 4.88 7.12
CA ALA A 97 -15.44 5.60 7.69
C ALA A 97 -15.85 6.80 8.55
N ALA A 98 -16.96 7.47 8.21
CA ALA A 98 -17.49 8.60 8.98
C ALA A 98 -18.01 8.22 10.38
N TYR A 99 -18.31 6.95 10.63
CA TYR A 99 -18.79 6.44 11.93
C TYR A 99 -17.68 5.81 12.77
N LEU A 100 -16.44 5.80 12.27
CA LEU A 100 -15.32 5.24 13.01
C LEU A 100 -14.80 6.21 14.06
N ASP A 101 -14.82 5.79 15.32
CA ASP A 101 -14.13 6.50 16.38
C ASP A 101 -12.61 6.50 16.11
N THR A 102 -11.99 7.67 16.22
CA THR A 102 -10.53 7.88 16.05
C THR A 102 -9.99 7.36 14.71
N VAL A 103 -10.62 7.77 13.60
CA VAL A 103 -10.25 7.35 12.23
C VAL A 103 -8.77 7.58 11.90
N GLU A 104 -8.17 8.63 12.45
CA GLU A 104 -6.75 8.99 12.29
C GLU A 104 -5.76 7.92 12.78
N ARG A 105 -6.21 7.02 13.67
CA ARG A 105 -5.38 5.94 14.24
C ARG A 105 -5.63 4.59 13.55
N LYS A 106 -6.50 4.55 12.54
CA LYS A 106 -6.85 3.33 11.82
C LYS A 106 -5.92 3.14 10.63
N ASN A 107 -5.62 1.88 10.33
CA ASN A 107 -4.85 1.52 9.14
C ASN A 107 -5.83 1.36 7.96
N PRO A 108 -5.75 2.21 6.92
CA PRO A 108 -6.69 2.16 5.80
C PRO A 108 -6.56 0.87 4.98
N THR A 109 -5.35 0.30 4.88
CA THR A 109 -5.12 -0.97 4.18
C THR A 109 -5.80 -2.11 4.93
N ALA A 110 -5.58 -2.24 6.24
CA ALA A 110 -6.24 -3.28 7.04
C ALA A 110 -7.76 -3.11 7.04
N TYR A 111 -8.27 -1.87 7.03
CA TYR A 111 -9.69 -1.55 6.93
C TYR A 111 -10.33 -2.06 5.63
N VAL A 112 -9.69 -1.78 4.49
CA VAL A 112 -10.14 -2.26 3.17
C VAL A 112 -10.08 -3.78 3.08
N LEU A 113 -8.95 -4.38 3.48
CA LEU A 113 -8.78 -5.83 3.40
C LEU A 113 -9.77 -6.57 4.33
N GLY A 114 -10.08 -6.00 5.50
CA GLY A 114 -11.11 -6.51 6.42
C GLY A 114 -12.53 -6.40 5.85
N PHE A 115 -12.82 -5.36 5.06
CA PHE A 115 -14.11 -5.27 4.37
C PHE A 115 -14.22 -6.37 3.31
N LEU A 116 -13.18 -6.50 2.48
CA LEU A 116 -13.17 -7.47 1.40
C LEU A 116 -13.22 -8.92 1.92
N SER A 117 -12.69 -9.18 3.12
CA SER A 117 -12.74 -10.52 3.73
C SER A 117 -14.09 -10.88 4.32
N THR A 118 -14.99 -9.90 4.46
CA THR A 118 -16.34 -10.07 5.01
C THR A 118 -17.44 -9.79 3.99
N LYS A 119 -17.07 -9.60 2.70
CA LYS A 119 -17.99 -9.23 1.63
C LYS A 119 -19.17 -10.21 1.59
N PRO A 120 -20.42 -9.72 1.66
CA PRO A 120 -21.58 -10.59 1.63
C PRO A 120 -21.70 -11.21 0.23
N LYS A 121 -21.96 -12.53 0.17
CA LYS A 121 -22.27 -13.19 -1.11
C LYS A 121 -23.61 -12.73 -1.69
N LYS A 122 -24.52 -12.21 -0.86
CA LYS A 122 -25.79 -11.55 -1.21
C LYS A 122 -26.17 -10.50 -0.16
N LEU A 123 -26.87 -9.44 -0.58
CA LEU A 123 -27.28 -8.29 0.25
C LEU A 123 -28.09 -8.64 1.52
N SER A 124 -28.64 -9.86 1.60
CA SER A 124 -29.42 -10.40 2.73
C SER A 124 -28.61 -11.19 3.75
N ASP A 125 -27.39 -11.58 3.41
CA ASP A 125 -26.60 -12.50 4.23
C ASP A 125 -25.67 -11.67 5.12
N ALA A 126 -25.56 -12.08 6.39
CA ALA A 126 -24.60 -11.48 7.30
C ALA A 126 -23.20 -11.55 6.66
N ASN A 127 -22.46 -10.46 6.75
CA ASN A 127 -21.05 -10.43 6.42
C ASN A 127 -20.33 -11.49 7.27
N GLU A 128 -19.88 -12.59 6.66
CA GLU A 128 -19.19 -13.65 7.37
C GLU A 128 -17.78 -13.80 6.80
N LEU A 129 -16.79 -13.76 7.70
CA LEU A 129 -15.40 -14.05 7.35
C LEU A 129 -15.28 -15.53 6.92
N THR A 130 -15.05 -15.76 5.63
CA THR A 130 -14.80 -17.12 5.12
C THR A 130 -13.30 -17.39 4.97
N GLU A 131 -12.88 -18.60 5.33
CA GLU A 131 -11.47 -19.01 5.26
C GLU A 131 -10.88 -18.90 3.86
N ASP A 132 -11.63 -19.31 2.83
CA ASP A 132 -11.20 -19.21 1.43
C ASP A 132 -10.94 -17.76 1.00
N LEU A 133 -11.84 -16.85 1.37
CA LEU A 133 -11.73 -15.44 1.01
C LEU A 133 -10.60 -14.76 1.79
N PHE A 134 -10.46 -15.11 3.07
CA PHE A 134 -9.35 -14.66 3.91
C PHE A 134 -8.00 -15.11 3.33
N ASN A 135 -7.85 -16.39 3.03
CA ASN A 135 -6.62 -16.95 2.43
C ASN A 135 -6.33 -16.31 1.06
N LYS A 136 -7.37 -16.07 0.24
CA LYS A 136 -7.21 -15.37 -1.03
C LYS A 136 -6.70 -13.94 -0.83
N ILE A 137 -7.23 -13.21 0.14
CA ILE A 137 -6.81 -11.83 0.46
C ILE A 137 -5.37 -11.80 0.97
N VAL A 138 -5.03 -12.65 1.94
CA VAL A 138 -3.69 -12.70 2.55
C VAL A 138 -2.63 -13.10 1.51
N ASN A 139 -2.92 -14.07 0.65
CA ASN A 139 -1.91 -14.61 -0.26
C ASN A 139 -1.80 -13.84 -1.58
N LYS A 140 -2.85 -13.13 -2.01
CA LYS A 140 -2.88 -12.49 -3.35
C LYS A 140 -3.06 -10.98 -3.32
N VAL A 141 -3.78 -10.44 -2.35
CA VAL A 141 -4.13 -9.01 -2.32
C VAL A 141 -3.19 -8.25 -1.41
N LEU A 142 -2.98 -8.74 -0.18
CA LEU A 142 -2.10 -8.12 0.82
C LEU A 142 -0.69 -7.81 0.27
N PRO A 143 0.01 -8.75 -0.43
CA PRO A 143 1.36 -8.50 -0.92
C PRO A 143 1.44 -7.38 -1.97
N VAL A 144 0.33 -7.11 -2.67
CA VAL A 144 0.28 -6.04 -3.65
C VAL A 144 -0.13 -4.73 -3.01
N THR A 145 -1.02 -4.75 -2.00
CA THR A 145 -1.54 -3.52 -1.39
C THR A 145 -0.62 -2.92 -0.34
N ASP A 146 0.15 -3.74 0.37
CA ASP A 146 0.97 -3.33 1.50
C ASP A 146 2.46 -3.55 1.20
N SER A 147 3.06 -2.61 0.47
CA SER A 147 4.48 -2.67 0.11
C SER A 147 5.40 -2.61 1.32
N ASP A 148 4.92 -2.00 2.41
CA ASP A 148 5.73 -1.67 3.58
C ASP A 148 5.58 -2.72 4.69
N ALA A 149 4.84 -3.81 4.44
CA ALA A 149 4.55 -4.87 5.40
C ALA A 149 4.01 -4.34 6.75
N SER A 150 3.17 -3.32 6.69
CA SER A 150 2.56 -2.65 7.84
C SER A 150 1.30 -3.35 8.36
N VAL A 151 0.74 -4.29 7.58
CA VAL A 151 -0.50 -5.01 7.86
C VAL A 151 -0.23 -6.50 7.93
N PHE A 152 -0.66 -7.11 9.04
CA PHE A 152 -0.56 -8.55 9.23
C PHE A 152 -1.91 -9.26 9.07
N PRO A 153 -1.92 -10.58 8.82
CA PRO A 153 -3.17 -11.34 8.71
C PRO A 153 -4.11 -11.17 9.92
N HIS A 154 -3.56 -11.06 11.14
CA HIS A 154 -4.37 -10.83 12.34
C HIS A 154 -5.04 -9.45 12.36
N ASP A 155 -4.44 -8.44 11.72
CA ASP A 155 -5.09 -7.13 11.54
C ASP A 155 -6.31 -7.26 10.63
N ILE A 156 -6.20 -8.02 9.54
CA ILE A 156 -7.31 -8.26 8.61
C ILE A 156 -8.48 -8.91 9.34
N ILE A 157 -8.22 -9.91 10.21
CA ILE A 157 -9.27 -10.53 11.04
C ILE A 157 -9.89 -9.51 12.02
N ARG A 158 -9.07 -8.67 12.65
CA ARG A 158 -9.57 -7.63 13.56
C ARG A 158 -10.49 -6.64 12.86
N TYR A 159 -10.11 -6.18 11.65
CA TYR A 159 -10.94 -5.28 10.86
C TYR A 159 -12.15 -6.00 10.24
N ALA A 160 -12.06 -7.28 9.92
CA ALA A 160 -13.22 -8.10 9.53
C ALA A 160 -14.29 -8.09 10.62
N ARG A 161 -13.90 -8.36 11.87
CA ARG A 161 -14.82 -8.28 13.03
C ARG A 161 -15.37 -6.88 13.28
N LEU A 162 -14.57 -5.84 13.01
CA LEU A 162 -15.07 -4.46 13.04
C LEU A 162 -16.22 -4.30 12.04
N TRP A 163 -16.08 -4.81 10.83
CA TRP A 163 -17.09 -4.76 9.77
C TRP A 163 -18.35 -5.54 10.10
N GLU A 164 -18.21 -6.72 10.70
CA GLU A 164 -19.33 -7.50 11.23
C GLU A 164 -20.15 -6.65 12.23
N ASN A 165 -19.48 -6.03 13.20
CA ASN A 165 -20.12 -5.19 14.20
C ASN A 165 -20.78 -3.93 13.61
N LEU A 166 -20.18 -3.32 12.58
CA LEU A 166 -20.75 -2.15 11.89
C LEU A 166 -22.00 -2.52 11.07
N CYS A 167 -22.05 -3.73 10.51
CA CYS A 167 -23.20 -4.21 9.74
C CYS A 167 -24.36 -4.68 10.62
N LEU A 168 -24.07 -5.11 11.86
CA LEU A 168 -25.08 -5.53 12.84
C LEU A 168 -25.80 -4.36 13.55
N LYS A 169 -25.26 -3.14 13.51
CA LYS A 169 -25.91 -1.93 14.08
C LYS A 169 -26.98 -1.31 13.16
N LYS A 170 -27.59 -2.09 12.26
CA LYS A 170 -28.69 -1.65 11.40
C LYS A 170 -30.00 -1.52 12.17
#